data_AF-A0A1V5CYB5-F1
#
_entry.id   AF-A0A1V5CYB5-F1
#
_cell.length_a   1.000
_cell.length_b   1.000
_cell.length_c   1.000
_cell.angle_alpha   90.00
_cell.angle_beta   90.00
_cell.angle_gamma   90.00
#
_symmetry.space_group_name_H-M   'P 1'
#
loop_
_entity.id
_entity.type
_entity.pdbx_description
1 polymer ?
#
loop_
_entity_poly.entity_id
_entity_poly.type
_entity_poly.pdbx_seq_one_letter_code
_entity_poly.pdbx_strand_id
1 'polypeptide(L)'
;MASGTSKKMELKLVGVARASLEELLLDFQDFLRQNQLPLWSRDHAKAKEVRALAYRSDRSYSTYKTYFEGSSPETAANTAICLIHQANYLLDQQLRALEKGFLEEGGFTERLYRVRSQTRGTRKKL
;
A
#
# COMPACT_ATOMS: atom_id res chain seq x y z
N MET A 1 -1.80 23.54 12.07
CA MET A 1 -2.90 23.61 11.08
C MET A 1 -2.72 22.71 9.84
N ALA A 2 -1.50 22.18 9.55
CA ALA A 2 -1.24 21.35 8.36
C ALA A 2 -1.68 19.86 8.45
N SER A 3 -1.81 19.30 9.66
CA SER A 3 -1.97 17.84 9.86
C SER A 3 -3.25 17.24 9.21
N GLY A 4 -4.38 17.97 9.24
CA GLY A 4 -5.65 17.43 8.74
C GLY A 4 -5.76 17.27 7.21
N THR A 5 -5.29 18.26 6.47
CA THR A 5 -5.26 18.22 5.00
C THR A 5 -4.20 17.22 4.53
N SER A 6 -3.08 17.14 5.25
CA SER A 6 -2.04 16.13 5.02
C SER A 6 -2.60 14.70 5.11
N LYS A 7 -3.34 14.37 6.18
CA LYS A 7 -3.93 13.03 6.39
C LYS A 7 -4.95 12.64 5.31
N LYS A 8 -5.80 13.59 4.88
CA LYS A 8 -6.75 13.32 3.77
C LYS A 8 -6.04 13.03 2.46
N MET A 9 -4.99 13.80 2.15
CA MET A 9 -4.19 13.58 0.95
C MET A 9 -3.43 12.26 1.02
N GLU A 10 -2.84 11.95 2.18
CA GLU A 10 -2.16 10.69 2.44
C GLU A 10 -3.09 9.50 2.23
N LEU A 11 -4.28 9.48 2.83
CA LEU A 11 -5.27 8.41 2.63
C LEU A 11 -5.62 8.23 1.14
N LYS A 12 -5.79 9.33 0.40
CA LYS A 12 -6.05 9.27 -1.04
C LYS A 12 -4.88 8.69 -1.82
N LEU A 13 -3.64 9.14 -1.55
CA LEU A 13 -2.44 8.69 -2.25
C LEU A 13 -2.13 7.22 -1.94
N VAL A 14 -2.30 6.78 -0.70
CA VAL A 14 -2.16 5.37 -0.31
C VAL A 14 -3.21 4.51 -1.01
N GLY A 15 -4.45 4.98 -1.12
CA GLY A 15 -5.49 4.31 -1.90
C GLY A 15 -5.16 4.18 -3.39
N VAL A 16 -4.61 5.24 -3.99
CA VAL A 16 -4.12 5.19 -5.39
C VAL A 16 -2.98 4.19 -5.53
N ALA A 17 -1.98 4.22 -4.65
CA ALA A 17 -0.86 3.28 -4.68
C ALA A 17 -1.34 1.82 -4.56
N ARG A 18 -2.31 1.55 -3.69
CA ARG A 18 -2.93 0.23 -3.52
C ARG A 18 -3.64 -0.24 -4.79
N ALA A 19 -4.37 0.64 -5.47
CA ALA A 19 -5.01 0.31 -6.75
C ALA A 19 -3.99 0.06 -7.85
N SER A 20 -2.97 0.91 -7.98
CA SER A 20 -1.90 0.74 -8.98
C SER A 20 -1.14 -0.58 -8.82
N LEU A 21 -0.91 -1.02 -7.58
CA LEU A 21 -0.30 -2.32 -7.33
C LEU A 21 -1.24 -3.50 -7.62
N GLU A 22 -2.57 -3.32 -7.52
CA GLU A 22 -3.54 -4.34 -7.97
C GLU A 22 -3.51 -4.49 -9.48
N GLU A 23 -3.46 -3.38 -10.22
CA GLU A 23 -3.30 -3.41 -11.68
C GLU A 23 -2.00 -4.11 -12.08
N LEU A 24 -0.88 -3.73 -11.45
CA LEU A 24 0.42 -4.38 -11.70
C LEU A 24 0.42 -5.88 -11.34
N LEU A 25 -0.33 -6.28 -10.31
CA LEU A 25 -0.49 -7.70 -9.95
C LEU A 25 -1.16 -8.47 -11.10
N LEU A 26 -2.24 -7.93 -11.65
CA LEU A 26 -2.95 -8.52 -12.78
C LEU A 26 -2.06 -8.58 -14.02
N ASP A 27 -1.29 -7.54 -14.30
CA ASP A 27 -0.35 -7.51 -15.43
C ASP A 27 0.68 -8.64 -15.35
N PHE A 28 1.25 -8.92 -14.16
CA PHE A 28 2.19 -10.03 -14.00
C PHE A 28 1.51 -11.41 -14.09
N GLN A 29 0.28 -11.54 -13.59
CA GLN A 29 -0.49 -12.77 -13.73
C GLN A 29 -0.83 -13.06 -15.20
N ASP A 30 -1.21 -12.02 -15.95
CA ASP A 30 -1.45 -12.11 -17.38
C ASP A 30 -0.18 -12.39 -18.17
N PHE A 31 0.95 -11.78 -17.80
CA PHE A 31 2.26 -12.10 -18.38
C PHE A 31 2.58 -13.59 -18.24
N LEU A 32 2.42 -14.17 -17.05
CA LEU A 32 2.64 -15.60 -16.83
C LEU A 32 1.70 -16.44 -17.69
N ARG A 33 0.41 -16.11 -17.72
CA ARG A 33 -0.61 -16.81 -18.50
C ARG A 33 -0.31 -16.78 -20.00
N GLN A 34 0.00 -15.62 -20.57
CA GLN A 34 0.29 -15.46 -21.99
C GLN A 34 1.54 -16.22 -22.44
N ASN A 35 2.53 -16.32 -21.55
CA ASN A 35 3.78 -17.03 -21.81
C ASN A 35 3.75 -18.52 -21.40
N GLN A 36 2.59 -19.05 -20.98
CA GLN A 36 2.43 -20.43 -20.49
C GLN A 36 3.37 -20.78 -19.34
N LEU A 37 3.67 -19.80 -18.48
CA LEU A 37 4.51 -19.96 -17.31
C LEU A 37 3.64 -20.21 -16.08
N PRO A 38 4.04 -21.11 -15.16
CA PRO A 38 3.24 -21.43 -13.99
C PRO A 38 3.22 -20.28 -12.99
N LEU A 39 2.03 -19.97 -12.50
CA LEU A 39 1.84 -19.14 -11.31
C LEU A 39 2.12 -19.98 -10.05
N TRP A 40 2.98 -19.48 -9.18
CA TRP A 40 3.33 -20.15 -7.94
C TRP A 40 2.15 -20.15 -6.96
N SER A 41 1.79 -21.34 -6.49
CA SER A 41 0.83 -21.48 -5.40
C SER A 41 1.40 -20.91 -4.10
N ARG A 42 0.54 -20.74 -3.10
CA ARG A 42 0.95 -20.30 -1.76
C ARG A 42 2.04 -21.20 -1.16
N ASP A 43 2.00 -22.50 -1.48
CA ASP A 43 2.88 -23.52 -0.92
C ASP A 43 4.17 -23.77 -1.70
N HIS A 44 4.33 -23.13 -2.85
CA HIS A 44 5.51 -23.27 -3.69
C HIS A 44 6.80 -22.89 -2.93
N ALA A 45 7.83 -23.75 -3.00
CA ALA A 45 9.07 -23.59 -2.22
C ALA A 45 9.73 -22.22 -2.44
N LYS A 46 9.92 -21.82 -3.71
CA LYS A 46 10.49 -20.50 -4.05
C LYS A 46 9.61 -19.33 -3.57
N ALA A 47 8.28 -19.49 -3.55
CA ALA A 47 7.39 -18.44 -3.04
C ALA A 47 7.57 -18.25 -1.53
N LYS A 48 7.77 -19.36 -0.79
CA LYS A 48 8.08 -19.31 0.66
C LYS A 48 9.43 -18.63 0.91
N GLU A 49 10.45 -18.97 0.13
CA GLU A 49 11.77 -18.36 0.21
C GLU A 49 11.71 -16.84 0.00
N VAL A 50 11.11 -16.38 -1.10
CA VAL A 50 10.97 -14.95 -1.42
C VAL A 50 10.20 -14.23 -0.32
N ARG A 51 9.06 -14.78 0.14
CA ARG A 51 8.26 -14.16 1.20
C ARG A 51 9.01 -14.07 2.53
N ALA A 52 9.86 -15.05 2.85
CA ALA A 52 10.66 -15.05 4.06
C ALA A 52 11.70 -13.91 4.07
N LEU A 53 12.19 -13.47 2.90
CA LEU A 53 13.12 -12.35 2.80
C LEU A 53 12.53 -11.05 3.33
N ALA A 54 11.20 -10.88 3.31
CA ALA A 54 10.51 -9.72 3.84
C ALA A 54 10.61 -9.57 5.37
N TYR A 55 11.22 -10.52 6.09
CA TYR A 55 11.49 -10.42 7.52
C TYR A 55 12.94 -10.02 7.85
N ARG A 56 13.84 -9.92 6.85
CA ARG A 56 15.21 -9.43 7.05
C ARG A 56 15.21 -7.93 7.37
N SER A 57 16.18 -7.42 8.13
CA SER A 57 16.37 -5.98 8.27
C SER A 57 16.98 -5.37 7.00
N ASP A 58 16.86 -4.05 6.83
CA ASP A 58 17.58 -3.25 5.82
C ASP A 58 17.45 -3.75 4.37
N ARG A 59 16.25 -4.21 4.03
CA ARG A 59 15.96 -4.77 2.71
C ARG A 59 16.02 -3.68 1.65
N SER A 60 16.63 -4.01 0.53
CA SER A 60 16.64 -3.16 -0.65
C SER A 60 16.44 -4.02 -1.90
N TYR A 61 16.50 -3.41 -3.07
CA TYR A 61 16.52 -4.15 -4.34
C TYR A 61 17.60 -5.25 -4.35
N SER A 62 18.77 -5.01 -3.73
CA SER A 62 19.85 -6.00 -3.68
C SER A 62 19.43 -7.32 -3.01
N THR A 63 18.48 -7.29 -2.07
CA THR A 63 17.94 -8.47 -1.40
C THR A 63 17.22 -9.41 -2.36
N TYR A 64 16.60 -8.87 -3.41
CA TYR A 64 15.79 -9.62 -4.38
C TYR A 64 16.46 -9.74 -5.75
N LYS A 65 17.60 -9.07 -5.96
CA LYS A 65 18.30 -8.97 -7.24
C LYS A 65 18.45 -10.31 -7.97
N THR A 66 18.82 -11.37 -7.26
CA THR A 66 19.03 -12.71 -7.84
C THR A 66 17.77 -13.38 -8.37
N TYR A 67 16.59 -12.91 -7.94
CA TYR A 67 15.29 -13.39 -8.41
C TYR A 67 14.75 -12.59 -9.59
N PHE A 68 15.45 -11.53 -10.01
CA PHE A 68 15.10 -10.71 -11.18
C PHE A 68 16.19 -10.81 -12.23
N GLU A 69 17.43 -10.45 -11.86
CA GLU A 69 18.58 -10.47 -12.75
C GLU A 69 19.15 -11.89 -12.88
N GLY A 70 19.24 -12.39 -14.11
CA GLY A 70 19.77 -13.73 -14.41
C GLY A 70 18.83 -14.89 -14.07
N SER A 71 17.64 -14.60 -13.53
CA SER A 71 16.58 -15.60 -13.31
C SER A 71 15.69 -15.79 -14.53
N SER A 72 14.91 -16.87 -14.56
CA SER A 72 13.90 -17.06 -15.61
C SER A 72 12.78 -16.00 -15.51
N PRO A 73 12.12 -15.65 -16.64
CA PRO A 73 10.96 -14.75 -16.60
C PRO A 73 9.86 -15.21 -15.63
N GLU A 74 9.67 -16.53 -15.50
CA GLU A 74 8.75 -17.12 -14.51
C GLU A 74 9.16 -16.75 -13.08
N THR A 75 10.44 -16.89 -12.74
CA THR A 75 10.96 -16.59 -11.40
C THR A 75 10.80 -15.11 -11.09
N ALA A 76 11.16 -14.24 -12.04
CA ALA A 76 11.03 -12.80 -11.89
C ALA A 76 9.58 -12.34 -11.70
N ALA A 77 8.65 -12.80 -12.55
CA ALA A 77 7.25 -12.44 -12.46
C ALA A 77 6.60 -12.96 -11.15
N ASN A 78 6.85 -14.21 -10.77
CA ASN A 78 6.32 -14.75 -9.52
C ASN A 78 6.92 -14.07 -8.27
N THR A 79 8.18 -13.65 -8.34
CA THR A 79 8.82 -12.86 -7.28
C THR A 79 8.15 -11.49 -7.15
N ALA A 80 7.91 -10.79 -8.26
CA ALA A 80 7.17 -9.54 -8.27
C ALA A 80 5.78 -9.70 -7.65
N ILE A 81 5.04 -10.75 -8.03
CA ILE A 81 3.73 -11.07 -7.45
C ILE A 81 3.81 -11.26 -5.93
N CYS A 82 4.81 -11.98 -5.42
CA CYS A 82 5.00 -12.14 -3.98
C CYS A 82 5.22 -10.80 -3.27
N LEU A 83 6.06 -9.92 -3.84
CA LEU A 83 6.35 -8.60 -3.29
C LEU A 83 5.12 -7.68 -3.34
N ILE A 84 4.37 -7.71 -4.43
CA ILE A 84 3.14 -6.91 -4.59
C ILE A 84 2.10 -7.32 -3.56
N HIS A 85 1.89 -8.62 -3.32
CA HIS A 85 0.98 -9.07 -2.25
C HIS A 85 1.41 -8.57 -0.86
N GLN A 86 2.72 -8.60 -0.57
CA GLN A 86 3.23 -8.09 0.71
C GLN A 86 3.07 -6.58 0.83
N ALA A 87 3.35 -5.84 -0.24
CA ALA A 87 3.15 -4.40 -0.29
C ALA A 87 1.68 -4.03 -0.12
N ASN A 88 0.76 -4.71 -0.84
CA ASN A 88 -0.68 -4.51 -0.71
C ASN A 88 -1.17 -4.78 0.71
N TYR A 89 -0.70 -5.86 1.36
CA TYR A 89 -1.03 -6.12 2.77
C TYR A 89 -0.59 -4.96 3.68
N LEU A 90 0.62 -4.43 3.50
CA LEU A 90 1.11 -3.30 4.30
C LEU A 90 0.33 -2.00 4.02
N LEU A 91 -0.02 -1.74 2.76
CA LEU A 91 -0.85 -0.59 2.38
C LEU A 91 -2.26 -0.71 2.98
N ASP A 92 -2.86 -1.91 2.99
CA ASP A 92 -4.16 -2.16 3.62
C ASP A 92 -4.10 -1.86 5.13
N GLN A 93 -3.02 -2.26 5.82
CA GLN A 93 -2.83 -1.92 7.24
C GLN A 93 -2.63 -0.41 7.44
N GLN A 94 -1.89 0.25 6.56
CA GLN A 94 -1.69 1.69 6.61
C GLN A 94 -3.00 2.45 6.39
N LEU A 95 -3.83 2.04 5.42
CA LEU A 95 -5.17 2.61 5.19
C LEU A 95 -6.04 2.49 6.43
N ARG A 96 -6.13 1.30 7.05
CA ARG A 96 -6.89 1.09 8.29
C ARG A 96 -6.42 2.00 9.42
N ALA A 97 -5.10 2.19 9.57
CA ALA A 97 -4.54 3.08 10.58
C ALA A 97 -4.88 4.55 10.30
N LEU A 98 -4.78 4.99 9.04
CA LEU A 98 -5.14 6.36 8.63
C LEU A 98 -6.63 6.64 8.80
N GLU A 99 -7.50 5.69 8.43
CA GLU A 99 -8.95 5.77 8.62
C GLU A 99 -9.31 5.88 10.10
N LYS A 100 -8.72 5.04 10.95
CA LYS A 100 -8.92 5.09 12.41
C LYS A 100 -8.52 6.46 12.97
N GLY A 101 -7.33 6.95 12.60
CA GLY A 101 -6.86 8.27 13.03
C GLY A 101 -7.75 9.42 12.54
N PHE A 102 -8.36 9.27 11.35
CA PHE A 102 -9.31 10.26 10.83
C PHE A 102 -10.63 10.27 11.62
N LEU A 103 -11.12 9.09 12.03
CA LEU A 103 -12.33 8.96 12.87
C LEU A 103 -12.11 9.53 14.28
N GLU A 104 -10.96 9.27 14.90
CA GLU A 104 -10.65 9.72 16.27
C GLU A 104 -10.39 11.23 16.37
N GLU A 105 -9.65 11.81 15.43
CA GLU A 105 -9.29 13.23 15.45
C GLU A 105 -10.29 14.15 14.72
N GLY A 106 -11.22 13.55 13.96
CA GLY A 106 -12.13 14.22 13.04
C GLY A 106 -11.45 14.70 11.75
N GLY A 107 -12.26 15.04 10.76
CA GLY A 107 -11.77 15.59 9.49
C GLY A 107 -11.29 17.05 9.59
N PHE A 108 -10.42 17.47 8.68
CA PHE A 108 -10.01 18.89 8.57
C PHE A 108 -11.22 19.82 8.39
N THR A 109 -12.17 19.44 7.53
CA THR A 109 -13.41 20.18 7.29
C THR A 109 -14.27 20.28 8.54
N GLU A 110 -14.39 19.20 9.31
CA GLU A 110 -15.17 19.16 10.55
C GLU A 110 -14.55 20.05 11.63
N ARG A 111 -13.21 20.05 11.74
CA ARG A 111 -12.49 20.96 12.65
C ARG A 111 -12.67 22.42 12.23
N LEU A 112 -12.55 22.74 10.95
CA LEU A 112 -12.82 24.08 10.43
C LEU A 112 -14.26 24.52 10.67
N TYR A 113 -15.23 23.61 10.49
CA TYR A 113 -16.63 23.87 10.78
C TYR A 113 -16.83 24.17 12.28
N ARG A 114 -16.24 23.36 13.17
CA ARG A 114 -16.29 23.57 14.63
C ARG A 114 -15.73 24.94 15.01
N VAL A 115 -14.57 25.32 14.48
CA VAL A 115 -13.95 26.64 14.72
C VAL A 115 -14.88 27.76 14.22
N ARG A 116 -15.42 27.66 13.00
CA ARG A 116 -16.35 28.66 12.45
C ARG A 116 -17.60 28.84 13.30
N SER A 117 -18.19 27.73 13.77
CA SER A 117 -19.38 27.75 14.64
C SER A 117 -19.09 28.42 15.99
N GLN A 118 -17.93 28.14 16.59
CA GLN A 118 -17.49 28.80 17.82
C GLN A 118 -17.30 30.31 17.63
N THR A 119 -16.59 30.74 16.58
CA THR A 119 -16.39 32.18 16.29
C THR A 119 -17.72 32.91 16.07
N ARG A 120 -18.70 32.28 15.39
CA ARG A 120 -20.05 32.85 15.22
C ARG A 120 -20.81 32.97 16.53
N GLY A 121 -20.67 32.02 17.45
CA GLY A 121 -21.27 32.06 18.78
C GLY A 121 -20.69 33.17 19.65
N THR A 122 -19.37 33.39 19.59
CA THR A 122 -18.69 34.45 20.34
C THR A 122 -19.07 35.84 19.84
N ARG A 123 -19.20 36.02 18.52
CA ARG A 123 -19.57 37.30 17.89
C ARG A 123 -21.03 37.71 18.08
N LYS A 124 -21.91 36.79 18.53
CA LYS A 124 -23.30 37.08 18.93
C LYS A 124 -23.45 37.42 20.42
N LYS A 125 -22.40 37.23 21.23
CA LYS A 125 -22.38 37.51 22.68
C LYS A 125 -21.68 38.83 23.04
N LEU A 126 -21.12 39.52 22.05
CA LEU A 126 -20.60 40.89 22.11
C LEU A 126 -21.65 41.81 21.49
#